data_AF-A0A7S2YIW0-F1
#
_entry.id   AF-A0A7S2YIW0-F1
#
_cell.length_a   1.000
_cell.length_b   1.000
_cell.length_c   1.000
_cell.angle_alpha   90.00
_cell.angle_beta   90.00
_cell.angle_gamma   90.00
#
_symmetry.space_group_name_H-M   'P 1'
#
loop_
_entity.id
_entity.type
_entity.pdbx_description
1 polymer ?
#
loop_
_entity_poly.entity_id
_entity_poly.type
_entity_poly.pdbx_seq_one_letter_code
_entity_poly.pdbx_strand_id
1 'polypeptide(L)'
;GAIGGVGLIAYGCVVEYRARQAAVPLPRSYDWDAISEYWKSRPLSTTQRFAVILKELGPVGACYLKDFVISKPSTPEEAKTLQLQNASMLREALTNLGPAFVKAGQQLSIRPDLVPPAVLKELQKLCDSVRPIPDSIAMEEIKRELDITNVEA
;
A
#
# COMPACT_ATOMS: atom_id res chain seq x y z
N GLY A 1 11.67 -33.84 4.22
CA GLY A 1 10.78 -32.98 5.04
C GLY A 1 9.89 -32.06 4.22
N ALA A 2 9.28 -32.51 3.11
CA ALA A 2 8.42 -31.67 2.26
C ALA A 2 6.91 -31.96 2.41
N ILE A 3 6.53 -33.03 3.14
CA ILE A 3 5.14 -33.50 3.24
C ILE A 3 4.31 -32.65 4.22
N GLY A 4 4.94 -32.03 5.22
CA GLY A 4 4.25 -31.18 6.20
C GLY A 4 3.74 -29.84 5.64
N GLY A 5 4.44 -29.26 4.65
CA GLY A 5 4.07 -27.96 4.09
C GLY A 5 2.82 -27.99 3.21
N VAL A 6 2.63 -29.08 2.44
CA VAL A 6 1.47 -29.23 1.55
C VAL A 6 0.19 -29.42 2.35
N GLY A 7 0.24 -30.17 3.46
CA GLY A 7 -0.89 -30.34 4.37
C GLY A 7 -1.35 -29.04 5.03
N LEU A 8 -0.42 -28.15 5.37
CA LEU A 8 -0.72 -26.86 6.02
C LEU A 8 -1.36 -25.86 5.04
N ILE A 9 -0.88 -25.84 3.79
CA ILE A 9 -1.46 -25.02 2.71
C ILE A 9 -2.85 -25.54 2.34
N ALA A 10 -3.02 -26.86 2.21
CA ALA A 10 -4.31 -27.48 1.93
C ALA A 10 -5.32 -27.25 3.07
N TYR A 11 -4.88 -27.38 4.33
CA TYR A 11 -5.70 -27.08 5.50
C TYR A 11 -6.13 -25.62 5.55
N GLY A 12 -5.19 -24.68 5.32
CA GLY A 12 -5.52 -23.26 5.19
C GLY A 12 -6.53 -22.99 4.08
N CYS A 13 -6.43 -23.72 2.95
CA CYS A 13 -7.30 -23.54 1.79
C CYS A 13 -8.72 -24.03 2.06
N VAL A 14 -8.85 -25.16 2.75
CA VAL A 14 -10.14 -25.71 3.18
C VAL A 14 -10.78 -24.85 4.27
N VAL A 15 -10.01 -24.38 5.26
CA VAL A 15 -10.49 -23.46 6.31
C VAL A 15 -10.99 -22.17 5.68
N GLU A 16 -10.24 -21.59 4.75
CA GLU A 16 -10.63 -20.37 4.08
C GLU A 16 -11.82 -20.54 3.14
N TYR A 17 -11.89 -21.65 2.39
CA TYR A 17 -13.04 -21.97 1.56
C TYR A 17 -14.31 -22.10 2.42
N ARG A 18 -14.21 -22.74 3.59
CA ARG A 18 -15.31 -22.81 4.57
C ARG A 18 -15.65 -21.46 5.18
N ALA A 19 -14.67 -20.63 5.51
CA ALA A 19 -14.89 -19.27 6.03
C ALA A 19 -15.46 -18.29 4.98
N ARG A 20 -15.28 -18.57 3.68
CA ARG A 20 -15.94 -17.86 2.59
C ARG A 20 -17.39 -18.30 2.41
N GLN A 21 -17.71 -19.57 2.68
CA GLN A 21 -19.08 -20.08 2.66
C GLN A 21 -19.88 -19.74 3.93
N ALA A 22 -19.21 -19.71 5.08
CA ALA A 22 -19.77 -19.17 6.33
C ALA A 22 -19.85 -17.65 6.20
N ALA A 23 -20.99 -17.16 5.71
CA ALA A 23 -21.25 -15.79 5.32
C ALA A 23 -21.31 -14.80 6.50
N VAL A 24 -20.28 -14.71 7.34
CA VAL A 24 -20.11 -13.59 8.28
C VAL A 24 -19.55 -12.41 7.50
N PRO A 25 -20.34 -11.34 7.23
CA PRO A 25 -19.83 -10.16 6.56
C PRO A 25 -18.89 -9.39 7.48
N LEU A 26 -17.99 -8.58 6.89
CA LEU A 26 -17.18 -7.67 7.68
C LEU A 26 -18.12 -6.73 8.47
N PRO A 27 -17.97 -6.60 9.80
CA PRO A 27 -18.77 -5.71 10.62
C PRO A 27 -18.72 -4.27 10.08
N ARG A 28 -19.86 -3.61 9.97
CA ARG A 28 -19.95 -2.20 9.52
C ARG A 28 -19.72 -1.21 10.67
N SER A 29 -19.98 -1.64 11.90
CA SER A 29 -19.61 -0.94 13.12
C SER A 29 -18.22 -1.38 13.56
N TYR A 30 -17.47 -0.46 14.18
CA TYR A 30 -16.16 -0.79 14.74
C TYR A 30 -16.33 -1.73 15.94
N ASP A 31 -16.02 -3.00 15.74
CA ASP A 31 -16.00 -4.07 16.75
C ASP A 31 -14.71 -4.87 16.54
N TRP A 32 -13.76 -4.73 17.47
CA TRP A 32 -12.46 -5.38 17.35
C TRP A 32 -12.56 -6.90 17.40
N ASP A 33 -13.41 -7.43 18.28
CA ASP A 33 -13.53 -8.88 18.47
C ASP A 33 -14.06 -9.54 17.21
N ALA A 34 -15.10 -8.95 16.62
CA ALA A 34 -15.68 -9.40 15.36
C ALA A 34 -14.72 -9.24 14.16
N ILE A 35 -13.94 -8.16 14.09
CA ILE A 35 -12.90 -7.98 13.05
C ILE A 35 -11.78 -9.02 13.21
N SER A 36 -11.33 -9.27 14.44
CA SER A 36 -10.29 -10.26 14.74
C SER A 36 -10.75 -11.67 14.35
N GLU A 37 -11.99 -12.03 14.69
CA GLU A 37 -12.57 -13.33 14.34
C GLU A 37 -12.72 -13.51 12.82
N TYR A 38 -13.17 -12.45 12.12
CA TYR A 38 -13.26 -12.41 10.67
C TYR A 38 -11.91 -12.68 9.99
N TRP A 39 -10.82 -12.05 10.45
CA TRP A 39 -9.49 -12.27 9.86
C TRP A 39 -8.84 -13.59 10.28
N LYS A 40 -9.05 -14.06 11.52
CA LYS A 40 -8.57 -15.37 11.99
C LYS A 40 -9.13 -16.52 11.17
N SER A 41 -10.36 -16.41 10.69
CA SER A 41 -10.99 -17.43 9.84
C SER A 41 -10.48 -17.43 8.38
N ARG A 42 -9.73 -16.40 7.96
CA ARG A 42 -9.28 -16.20 6.56
C ARG A 42 -7.75 -15.96 6.44
N PRO A 43 -6.92 -16.90 6.93
CA PRO A 43 -5.48 -16.72 6.98
C PRO A 43 -4.79 -16.71 5.61
N LEU A 44 -5.30 -17.41 4.59
CA LEU A 44 -4.68 -17.41 3.27
C LEU A 44 -4.96 -16.13 2.47
N SER A 45 -6.15 -15.53 2.58
CA SER A 45 -6.48 -14.25 1.94
C SER A 45 -5.54 -13.17 2.45
N THR A 46 -5.31 -13.18 3.76
CA THR A 46 -4.36 -12.31 4.46
C THR A 46 -2.93 -12.58 3.98
N THR A 47 -2.50 -13.85 3.97
CA THR A 47 -1.16 -14.25 3.53
C THR A 47 -0.89 -13.92 2.06
N GLN A 48 -1.89 -14.06 1.19
CA GLN A 48 -1.79 -13.70 -0.23
C GLN A 48 -1.54 -12.20 -0.40
N ARG A 49 -2.23 -11.35 0.37
CA ARG A 49 -1.97 -9.90 0.35
C ARG A 49 -0.56 -9.58 0.84
N PHE A 50 -0.10 -10.23 1.90
CA PHE A 50 1.29 -10.09 2.35
C PHE A 50 2.28 -10.53 1.28
N ALA A 51 2.01 -11.61 0.54
CA ALA A 51 2.87 -12.06 -0.56
C ALA A 51 2.93 -11.02 -1.70
N VAL A 52 1.80 -10.40 -2.05
CA VAL A 52 1.78 -9.30 -3.03
C VAL A 52 2.60 -8.11 -2.53
N ILE A 53 2.44 -7.72 -1.27
CA ILE A 53 3.21 -6.62 -0.66
C ILE A 53 4.70 -6.92 -0.69
N LEU A 54 5.10 -8.13 -0.27
CA LEU A 54 6.49 -8.57 -0.26
C LEU A 54 7.07 -8.65 -1.67
N LYS A 55 6.27 -9.04 -2.67
CA LYS A 55 6.71 -9.09 -4.07
C LYS A 55 7.04 -7.69 -4.61
N GLU A 56 6.21 -6.70 -4.33
CA GLU A 56 6.44 -5.32 -4.83
C GLU A 56 7.49 -4.56 -4.01
N LEU A 57 7.52 -4.71 -2.68
CA LEU A 57 8.50 -4.05 -1.81
C LEU A 57 9.85 -4.76 -1.72
N GLY A 58 9.88 -6.08 -1.95
CA GLY A 58 11.07 -6.92 -1.80
C GLY A 58 12.27 -6.41 -2.61
N PRO A 59 12.12 -6.15 -3.92
CA PRO A 59 13.21 -5.62 -4.75
C PRO A 59 13.74 -4.27 -4.24
N VAL A 60 12.85 -3.36 -3.84
CA VAL A 60 13.22 -2.05 -3.30
C VAL A 60 13.99 -2.21 -1.98
N GLY A 61 13.48 -3.04 -1.07
CA GLY A 61 14.13 -3.33 0.21
C GLY A 61 15.49 -4.00 0.04
N ALA A 62 15.63 -4.91 -0.93
CA ALA A 62 16.91 -5.56 -1.23
C ALA A 62 17.98 -4.57 -1.73
N CYS A 63 17.60 -3.62 -2.58
CA CYS A 63 18.49 -2.54 -3.03
C CYS A 63 18.96 -1.69 -1.84
N TYR A 64 18.04 -1.21 -0.99
CA TYR A 64 18.39 -0.44 0.21
C TYR A 64 19.27 -1.21 1.19
N LEU A 65 18.98 -2.50 1.41
CA LEU A 65 19.79 -3.34 2.30
C LEU A 65 21.19 -3.58 1.74
N LYS A 66 21.32 -3.83 0.43
CA LYS A 66 22.62 -3.97 -0.23
C LYS A 66 23.45 -2.69 -0.08
N ASP A 67 22.85 -1.53 -0.27
CA ASP A 67 23.55 -0.24 -0.17
C ASP A 67 23.97 0.06 1.28
N PHE A 68 23.17 -0.36 2.27
CA PHE A 68 23.49 -0.20 3.67
C PHE A 68 24.59 -1.16 4.15
N VAL A 69 24.59 -2.41 3.68
CA VAL A 69 25.43 -3.50 4.22
C VAL A 69 26.70 -3.75 3.38
N ILE A 70 26.63 -3.64 2.05
CA ILE A 70 27.67 -4.16 1.13
C ILE A 70 28.33 -3.05 0.33
N SER A 71 27.58 -2.08 -0.18
CA SER A 71 28.07 -1.09 -1.13
C SER A 71 27.90 0.32 -0.59
N LYS A 72 28.88 0.83 0.18
CA LYS A 72 28.99 2.27 0.39
C LYS A 72 29.52 2.90 -0.90
N PRO A 73 28.84 3.90 -1.48
CA PRO A 73 29.30 4.54 -2.71
C PRO A 73 30.68 5.17 -2.47
N SER A 74 31.63 4.85 -3.36
CA SER A 74 33.02 5.31 -3.27
C SER A 74 33.16 6.80 -3.59
N THR A 75 32.21 7.36 -4.33
CA THR A 75 32.19 8.77 -4.73
C THR A 75 30.86 9.48 -4.37
N PRO A 76 30.89 10.78 -4.05
CA PRO A 76 29.68 11.54 -3.72
C PRO A 76 28.67 11.66 -4.87
N GLU A 77 29.13 11.56 -6.12
CA GLU A 77 28.28 11.65 -7.31
C GLU A 77 27.49 10.36 -7.53
N GLU A 78 28.15 9.21 -7.41
CA GLU A 78 27.52 7.89 -7.48
C GLU A 78 26.48 7.70 -6.37
N ALA A 79 26.77 8.20 -5.16
CA ALA A 79 25.85 8.18 -4.03
C ALA A 79 24.52 8.88 -4.34
N LYS A 80 24.57 10.04 -4.99
CA LYS A 80 23.36 10.81 -5.38
C LYS A 80 22.55 10.07 -6.43
N THR A 81 23.21 9.51 -7.44
CA THR A 81 22.54 8.76 -8.52
C THR A 81 21.81 7.54 -7.98
N LEU A 82 22.45 6.78 -7.10
CA LEU A 82 21.86 5.61 -6.45
C LEU A 82 20.66 5.98 -5.58
N GLN A 83 20.77 7.07 -4.80
CA GLN A 83 19.64 7.58 -4.00
C GLN A 83 18.44 7.97 -4.86
N LEU A 84 18.66 8.60 -6.02
CA LEU A 84 17.59 8.96 -6.95
C LEU A 84 16.94 7.72 -7.59
N GLN A 85 17.73 6.72 -7.97
CA GLN A 85 17.21 5.45 -8.49
C GLN A 85 16.36 4.72 -7.46
N ASN A 86 16.87 4.57 -6.24
CA ASN A 86 16.15 3.94 -5.14
C ASN A 86 14.86 4.70 -4.76
N ALA A 87 14.88 6.03 -4.84
CA ALA A 87 13.71 6.87 -4.63
C ALA A 87 12.63 6.64 -5.70
N SER A 88 13.01 6.54 -6.98
CA SER A 88 12.07 6.25 -8.08
C SER A 88 11.46 4.86 -7.93
N MET A 89 12.27 3.86 -7.61
CA MET A 89 11.81 2.48 -7.38
C MET A 89 10.81 2.40 -6.21
N LEU A 90 11.06 3.12 -5.11
CA LEU A 90 10.14 3.18 -3.98
C LEU A 90 8.80 3.80 -4.40
N ARG A 91 8.82 4.91 -5.14
CA ARG A 91 7.61 5.58 -5.65
C ARG A 91 6.77 4.64 -6.53
N GLU A 92 7.43 3.91 -7.42
CA GLU A 92 6.77 2.92 -8.29
C GLU A 92 6.17 1.77 -7.50
N ALA A 93 6.90 1.22 -6.52
CA ALA A 93 6.37 0.17 -5.65
C ALA A 93 5.13 0.64 -4.87
N LEU A 94 5.16 1.85 -4.28
CA LEU A 94 4.00 2.42 -3.58
C LEU A 94 2.80 2.64 -4.51
N THR A 95 3.05 3.00 -5.77
CA THR A 95 1.99 3.16 -6.78
C THR A 95 1.38 1.81 -7.16
N ASN A 96 2.21 0.79 -7.38
CA ASN A 96 1.76 -0.57 -7.73
C ASN A 96 0.96 -1.25 -6.61
N LEU A 97 1.31 -0.97 -5.35
CA LEU A 97 0.60 -1.48 -4.17
C LEU A 97 -0.79 -0.86 -3.97
N GLY A 98 -1.08 0.24 -4.68
CA GLY A 98 -2.38 0.86 -4.74
C GLY A 98 -2.62 1.98 -3.71
N PRO A 99 -3.88 2.46 -3.60
CA PRO A 99 -4.19 3.75 -2.98
C PRO A 99 -3.87 3.84 -1.48
N ALA A 100 -3.87 2.72 -0.75
CA ALA A 100 -3.48 2.70 0.66
C ALA A 100 -1.99 3.05 0.84
N PHE A 101 -1.12 2.50 0.00
CA PHE A 101 0.32 2.75 0.06
C PHE A 101 0.69 4.10 -0.53
N VAL A 102 -0.04 4.59 -1.54
CA VAL A 102 0.08 5.97 -2.00
C VAL A 102 -0.21 6.95 -0.86
N LYS A 103 -1.29 6.75 -0.10
CA LYS A 103 -1.60 7.58 1.08
C LYS A 103 -0.50 7.50 2.16
N ALA A 104 0.07 6.33 2.39
CA ALA A 104 1.21 6.20 3.29
C ALA A 104 2.43 6.99 2.78
N GLY A 105 2.72 6.93 1.47
CA GLY A 105 3.76 7.74 0.82
C GLY A 105 3.52 9.25 0.97
N GLN A 106 2.26 9.69 0.85
CA GLN A 106 1.88 11.09 1.08
C GLN A 106 2.17 11.52 2.54
N GLN A 107 1.84 10.67 3.52
CA GLN A 107 2.16 10.93 4.94
C GLN A 107 3.66 10.92 5.22
N LEU A 108 4.44 10.12 4.51
CA LEU A 108 5.91 10.16 4.60
C LEU A 108 6.49 11.41 3.95
N SER A 109 5.87 11.91 2.87
CA SER A 109 6.35 13.10 2.14
C SER A 109 6.30 14.41 2.94
N ILE A 110 5.56 14.43 4.04
CA ILE A 110 5.45 15.58 4.96
C ILE A 110 6.38 15.45 6.19
N ARG A 111 7.11 14.33 6.32
CA ARG A 111 8.03 14.04 7.43
C ARG A 111 9.47 13.92 6.92
N PRO A 112 10.14 15.04 6.61
CA PRO A 112 11.51 15.03 6.07
C PRO A 112 12.54 14.41 7.05
N ASP A 113 12.19 14.31 8.33
CA ASP A 113 12.98 13.67 9.38
C ASP A 113 13.11 12.14 9.21
N LEU A 114 12.23 11.50 8.44
CA LEU A 114 12.18 10.03 8.31
C LEU A 114 12.78 9.49 7.01
N VAL A 115 12.91 10.34 5.99
CA VAL A 115 13.26 9.91 4.62
C VAL A 115 14.35 10.80 4.02
N PRO A 116 15.30 10.23 3.26
CA PRO A 116 16.33 11.01 2.60
C PRO A 116 15.74 12.06 1.64
N PRO A 117 16.40 13.21 1.42
CA PRO A 117 15.89 14.28 0.56
C PRO A 117 15.55 13.84 -0.88
N ALA A 118 16.31 12.88 -1.43
CA ALA A 118 16.04 12.31 -2.75
C ALA A 118 14.70 11.55 -2.79
N VAL A 119 14.40 10.79 -1.73
CA VAL A 119 13.14 10.04 -1.57
C VAL A 119 11.98 11.00 -1.37
N LEU A 120 12.15 12.01 -0.52
CA LEU A 120 11.17 13.06 -0.28
C LEU A 120 10.69 13.69 -1.59
N LYS A 121 11.63 14.06 -2.47
CA LYS A 121 11.33 14.67 -3.77
C LYS A 121 10.55 13.75 -4.70
N GLU A 122 10.83 12.45 -4.71
CA GLU A 122 10.06 11.48 -5.51
C GLU A 122 8.67 11.21 -4.90
N LEU A 123 8.55 11.17 -3.58
CA LEU A 123 7.25 11.00 -2.90
C LEU A 123 6.35 12.22 -3.08
N GLN A 124 6.90 13.44 -3.11
CA GLN A 124 6.14 14.66 -3.41
C GLN A 124 5.43 14.60 -4.77
N LYS A 125 6.04 13.94 -5.77
CA LYS A 125 5.38 13.72 -7.07
C LYS A 125 4.09 12.90 -6.98
N LEU A 126 3.94 12.05 -5.95
CA LEU A 126 2.70 11.31 -5.69
C LEU A 126 1.58 12.20 -5.14
N CYS A 127 1.94 13.31 -4.48
CA CYS A 127 0.99 14.30 -3.99
C CYS A 127 0.53 15.22 -5.12
N ASP A 128 1.46 15.63 -5.99
CA ASP A 128 1.24 16.69 -6.97
C ASP A 128 0.51 16.22 -8.25
N SER A 129 0.28 14.92 -8.42
CA SER A 129 -0.22 14.33 -9.68
C SER A 129 -1.75 14.20 -9.78
N VAL A 130 -2.52 14.85 -8.91
CA VAL A 130 -3.99 14.84 -9.01
C VAL A 130 -4.44 15.83 -10.08
N ARG A 131 -4.91 15.30 -11.22
CA ARG A 131 -5.56 16.14 -12.25
C ARG A 131 -6.82 16.79 -11.67
N PRO A 132 -7.05 18.09 -11.93
CA PRO A 132 -8.30 18.73 -11.53
C PRO A 132 -9.49 18.03 -12.19
N ILE A 133 -10.54 17.83 -11.39
CA ILE A 133 -11.82 17.27 -11.85
C ILE A 133 -12.60 18.42 -12.51
N PRO A 134 -13.31 18.19 -13.63
CA PRO A 134 -14.17 19.21 -14.24
C PRO A 134 -15.20 19.77 -13.24
N ASP A 135 -15.39 21.09 -13.26
CA ASP A 135 -16.28 21.81 -12.34
C ASP A 135 -17.71 21.27 -12.33
N SER A 136 -18.21 20.81 -13.48
CA SER A 136 -19.54 20.22 -13.61
C SER A 136 -19.70 18.95 -12.78
N ILE A 137 -18.70 18.06 -12.80
CA ILE A 137 -18.69 16.81 -12.03
C ILE A 137 -18.54 17.10 -10.54
N ALA A 138 -17.65 18.05 -10.19
CA ALA A 138 -17.44 18.44 -8.81
C ALA A 138 -18.72 19.04 -8.20
N MET A 139 -19.43 19.90 -8.94
CA MET A 139 -20.67 20.52 -8.49
C MET A 139 -21.82 19.52 -8.37
N GLU A 140 -21.91 18.55 -9.28
CA GLU A 140 -22.91 17.48 -9.21
C GLU A 140 -22.74 16.62 -7.94
N GLU A 141 -21.49 16.24 -7.62
CA GLU A 141 -21.19 15.45 -6.42
C GLU A 141 -21.52 16.23 -5.13
N ILE A 142 -21.18 17.51 -5.08
CA ILE A 142 -21.50 18.38 -3.93
C ILE A 142 -23.01 18.49 -3.73
N LYS A 143 -23.78 18.69 -4.81
CA LYS A 143 -25.25 18.73 -4.75
C LYS A 143 -25.83 17.41 -4.25
N ARG A 144 -25.26 16.28 -4.66
CA ARG A 144 -25.68 14.94 -4.21
C ARG A 144 -25.43 14.74 -2.72
N GLU A 145 -24.26 15.11 -2.22
CA GLU A 145 -23.88 14.91 -0.82
C GLU A 145 -24.61 15.87 0.14
N LEU A 146 -24.95 17.09 -0.32
CA LEU A 146 -25.67 18.08 0.50
C LEU A 146 -27.20 18.04 0.35
N ASP A 147 -27.73 17.16 -0.51
CA ASP A 147 -29.16 17.03 -0.82
C ASP A 147 -29.81 18.35 -1.32
N ILE A 148 -29.01 19.23 -1.93
CA ILE A 148 -29.45 20.55 -2.41
C ILE A 148 -29.81 20.42 -3.90
N THR A 149 -31.10 20.36 -4.20
CA THR A 149 -31.60 20.21 -5.57
C THR A 149 -31.52 21.51 -6.40
N ASN A 150 -31.38 22.67 -5.76
CA ASN A 150 -31.27 23.96 -6.43
C ASN A 150 -30.30 24.88 -5.68
N VAL A 151 -29.18 25.21 -6.31
CA VAL A 151 -28.43 26.43 -5.98
C VAL A 151 -28.69 27.35 -7.15
N GLU A 152 -29.69 28.21 -6.99
CA GLU A 152 -29.91 29.36 -7.88
C GLU A 152 -28.68 30.27 -7.75
N ALA A 153 -28.12 30.63 -8.90
CA ALA A 153 -26.98 31.53 -9.04
C ALA A 153 -27.40 32.99 -8.88
#